data_AF-A0A7N5JPS9-F1
#
_entry.id   AF-A0A7N5JPS9-F1
#
_cell.length_a   1.000
_cell.length_b   1.000
_cell.length_c   1.000
_cell.angle_alpha   90.00
_cell.angle_beta   90.00
_cell.angle_gamma   90.00
#
_symmetry.space_group_name_H-M   'P 1'
#
loop_
_entity.id
_entity.type
_entity.pdbx_description
1 polymer ?
#
loop_
_entity_poly.entity_id
_entity_poly.type
_entity_poly.pdbx_seq_one_letter_code
_entity_poly.pdbx_strand_id
1 'polypeptide(L)'
;MATAEGKTKEVYELPDSPGKVLLQSKDQITAGNAARKNHLEGKAAISNKTTSCISQLLKEAGIKTAFPRKFASEIRKSGQNCSIDGLKFDLSHCEKIKKACGNFGIPCELRVILPHKGPEETED
;
A
#
# COMPACT_ATOMS: atom_id res chain seq x y z
N MET A 1 -9.40 -14.65 9.54
CA MET A 1 -10.13 -13.91 8.48
C MET A 1 -9.46 -12.56 8.29
N ALA A 2 -9.69 -11.85 7.18
CA ALA A 2 -9.16 -10.49 6.99
C ALA A 2 -9.75 -9.55 8.05
N THR A 3 -8.93 -8.67 8.61
CA THR A 3 -9.34 -7.69 9.63
C THR A 3 -9.78 -6.35 9.02
N ALA A 4 -9.34 -6.07 7.78
CA ALA A 4 -9.90 -4.99 6.97
C ALA A 4 -9.77 -5.31 5.48
N GLU A 5 -10.72 -4.84 4.67
CA GLU A 5 -10.70 -5.01 3.23
C GLU A 5 -10.87 -3.66 2.51
N GLY A 6 -9.92 -3.37 1.62
CA GLY A 6 -9.99 -2.25 0.69
C GLY A 6 -10.30 -2.70 -0.74
N LYS A 7 -10.43 -1.73 -1.65
CA LYS A 7 -10.75 -1.97 -3.07
C LYS A 7 -9.77 -2.94 -3.75
N THR A 8 -8.48 -2.83 -3.44
CA THR A 8 -7.41 -3.58 -4.12
C THR A 8 -6.50 -4.35 -3.16
N LYS A 9 -6.76 -4.30 -1.85
CA LYS A 9 -5.91 -4.90 -0.81
C LYS A 9 -6.75 -5.44 0.34
N GLU A 10 -6.28 -6.49 0.98
CA GLU A 10 -6.80 -7.05 2.22
C GLU A 10 -5.73 -6.97 3.31
N VAL A 11 -6.16 -6.72 4.54
CA VAL A 11 -5.30 -6.64 5.73
C VAL A 11 -5.62 -7.81 6.63
N TYR A 12 -4.58 -8.50 7.09
CA TYR A 12 -4.67 -9.62 8.03
C TYR A 12 -3.79 -9.32 9.22
N GLU A 13 -4.29 -9.53 10.44
CA GLU A 13 -3.43 -9.51 11.61
C GLU A 13 -2.50 -10.73 11.61
N LEU A 14 -1.29 -10.55 12.14
CA LEU A 14 -0.34 -11.63 12.36
C LEU A 14 -0.37 -12.01 13.85
N PRO A 15 -0.97 -13.15 14.22
CA PRO A 15 -1.14 -13.53 15.63
C PRO A 15 0.19 -13.60 16.38
N ASP A 16 1.23 -14.08 15.71
CA ASP A 16 2.57 -14.27 16.28
C ASP A 16 3.43 -12.98 16.25
N SER A 17 2.87 -11.86 15.79
CA SER A 17 3.60 -10.59 15.64
C SER A 17 2.72 -9.39 15.91
N PRO A 18 2.46 -9.08 17.20
CA PRO A 18 1.66 -7.92 17.60
C PRO A 18 2.18 -6.62 16.99
N GLY A 19 1.27 -5.78 16.50
CA GLY A 19 1.60 -4.52 15.84
C GLY A 19 2.06 -4.66 14.38
N LYS A 20 2.08 -5.88 13.83
CA LYS A 20 2.33 -6.14 12.41
C LYS A 20 1.09 -6.70 11.75
N VAL A 21 0.88 -6.28 10.51
CA VAL A 21 -0.19 -6.81 9.66
C VAL A 21 0.39 -7.34 8.36
N LEU A 22 -0.25 -8.37 7.81
CA LEU A 22 -0.04 -8.81 6.46
C LEU A 22 -0.97 -8.04 5.51
N LEU A 23 -0.38 -7.40 4.51
CA LEU A 23 -1.09 -6.75 3.42
C LEU A 23 -1.03 -7.62 2.16
N GLN A 24 -2.19 -8.08 1.69
CA GLN A 24 -2.35 -8.87 0.48
C GLN A 24 -2.95 -8.00 -0.64
N SER A 25 -2.29 -7.93 -1.79
CA SER A 25 -2.84 -7.23 -2.97
C SER A 25 -3.73 -8.15 -3.80
N LYS A 26 -4.79 -7.59 -4.40
CA LYS A 26 -5.75 -8.28 -5.26
C LYS A 26 -5.47 -8.00 -6.73
N ASP A 27 -5.76 -8.97 -7.61
CA ASP A 27 -5.79 -8.81 -9.07
C ASP A 27 -7.05 -8.07 -9.52
N GLN A 28 -7.28 -6.91 -8.91
CA GLN A 28 -8.43 -6.06 -9.15
C GLN A 28 -7.95 -4.65 -9.48
N ILE A 29 -8.51 -4.08 -10.54
CA ILE A 29 -8.33 -2.67 -10.90
C ILE A 29 -9.67 -1.96 -10.76
N THR A 30 -9.63 -0.72 -10.25
CA THR A 30 -10.84 0.08 -10.03
C THR A 30 -10.65 1.50 -10.55
N ALA A 31 -11.68 2.08 -11.17
CA ALA A 31 -11.67 3.47 -11.64
C ALA A 31 -12.94 4.21 -11.18
N GLY A 32 -12.87 5.55 -11.11
CA GLY A 32 -14.00 6.41 -10.74
C GLY A 32 -14.60 6.06 -9.37
N ASN A 33 -13.82 6.14 -8.30
CA ASN A 33 -14.26 5.77 -6.95
C ASN A 33 -14.76 4.32 -6.78
N ALA A 34 -14.32 3.41 -7.65
CA ALA A 34 -14.78 2.02 -7.74
C ALA A 34 -16.16 1.82 -8.40
N ALA A 35 -16.66 2.83 -9.10
CA ALA A 35 -17.78 2.69 -10.03
C ALA A 35 -17.47 1.66 -11.13
N ARG A 36 -16.20 1.49 -11.49
CA ARG A 36 -15.75 0.43 -12.40
C ARG A 36 -14.76 -0.46 -11.67
N LYS A 37 -14.98 -1.78 -11.73
CA LYS A 37 -14.10 -2.81 -11.19
C LYS A 37 -13.87 -3.87 -12.25
N ASN A 38 -12.63 -4.28 -12.46
CA ASN A 38 -12.28 -5.35 -13.38
C ASN A 38 -11.25 -6.28 -12.74
N HIS A 39 -11.29 -7.55 -13.12
CA HIS A 39 -10.19 -8.46 -12.86
C HIS A 39 -9.04 -8.15 -13.83
N LEU A 40 -7.82 -8.09 -13.31
CA LEU A 40 -6.62 -7.91 -14.11
C LEU A 40 -5.52 -8.80 -13.53
N GLU A 41 -5.30 -9.94 -14.17
CA GLU A 41 -4.34 -10.95 -13.74
C GLU A 41 -2.92 -10.34 -13.61
N GLY A 42 -2.23 -10.70 -12.52
CA GLY A 42 -0.87 -10.23 -12.26
C GLY A 42 -0.76 -8.78 -11.76
N LYS A 43 -1.86 -8.03 -11.68
CA LYS A 43 -1.88 -6.67 -11.12
C LYS A 43 -1.40 -6.63 -9.66
N ALA A 44 -1.75 -7.63 -8.86
CA ALA A 44 -1.30 -7.78 -7.48
C ALA A 44 0.23 -7.88 -7.41
N ALA A 45 0.81 -8.75 -8.26
CA ALA A 45 2.25 -8.99 -8.31
C ALA A 45 3.02 -7.74 -8.75
N ILE A 46 2.54 -7.05 -9.79
CA ILE A 46 3.14 -5.79 -10.26
C ILE A 46 3.06 -4.72 -9.17
N SER A 47 1.88 -4.52 -8.58
CA SER A 47 1.69 -3.50 -7.53
C SER A 47 2.59 -3.74 -6.33
N ASN A 48 2.74 -5.00 -5.92
CA ASN A 48 3.64 -5.34 -4.82
C ASN A 48 5.11 -5.21 -5.17
N LYS A 49 5.51 -5.53 -6.41
CA LYS A 49 6.88 -5.28 -6.87
C LYS A 49 7.21 -3.78 -6.85
N THR A 50 6.30 -2.94 -7.35
CA THR A 50 6.46 -1.48 -7.33
C THR A 50 6.54 -0.96 -5.89
N THR A 51 5.60 -1.31 -5.01
CA THR A 51 5.61 -0.85 -3.61
C THR A 51 6.86 -1.32 -2.85
N SER A 52 7.32 -2.54 -3.09
CA SER A 52 8.55 -3.06 -2.46
C SER A 52 9.79 -2.30 -2.90
N CYS A 53 9.90 -2.00 -4.20
CA CYS A 53 11.02 -1.23 -4.74
C CYS A 53 11.06 0.18 -4.13
N ILE A 54 9.91 0.88 -4.14
CA ILE A 54 9.80 2.22 -3.53
C ILE A 54 10.15 2.19 -2.04
N SER A 55 9.62 1.21 -1.31
CA SER A 55 9.88 1.09 0.13
C SER A 55 11.36 0.82 0.43
N GLN A 56 12.06 0.12 -0.47
CA GLN A 56 13.49 -0.13 -0.36
C GLN A 56 14.30 1.14 -0.64
N LEU A 57 14.00 1.86 -1.71
CA LEU A 57 14.64 3.14 -2.03
C LEU A 57 14.50 4.16 -0.88
N LEU A 58 13.31 4.25 -0.29
CA LEU A 58 13.06 5.14 0.85
C LEU A 58 13.89 4.73 2.08
N LYS A 59 14.04 3.42 2.36
CA LYS A 59 14.91 2.94 3.45
C LYS A 59 16.37 3.27 3.20
N GLU A 60 16.85 3.09 1.96
CA GLU A 60 18.21 3.43 1.57
C GLU A 60 18.49 4.93 1.70
N ALA A 61 17.46 5.77 1.53
CA ALA A 61 17.51 7.19 1.82
C ALA A 61 17.37 7.56 3.32
N GLY A 62 17.34 6.57 4.22
CA GLY A 62 17.20 6.79 5.67
C GLY A 62 15.77 7.14 6.12
N ILE A 63 14.78 6.99 5.26
CA ILE A 63 13.37 7.27 5.56
C ILE A 63 12.73 6.01 6.14
N LYS A 64 12.19 6.13 7.35
CA LYS A 64 11.41 5.05 7.97
C LYS A 64 10.22 4.75 7.09
N THR A 65 10.02 3.50 6.70
CA THR A 65 8.83 3.08 5.97
C THR A 65 8.05 2.09 6.81
N ALA A 66 6.73 2.09 6.62
CA ALA A 66 5.85 1.13 7.23
C ALA A 66 6.04 -0.29 6.66
N PHE A 67 6.87 -0.49 5.62
CA PHE A 67 7.02 -1.75 4.90
C PHE A 67 8.32 -2.47 5.29
N PRO A 68 8.33 -3.46 6.19
CA PRO A 68 9.56 -4.03 6.73
C PRO A 68 10.24 -4.99 5.74
N ARG A 69 9.46 -5.77 4.97
CA ARG A 69 9.95 -6.79 4.02
C ARG A 69 8.80 -7.41 3.23
N LYS A 70 9.10 -7.94 2.03
CA LYS A 70 8.25 -8.90 1.32
C LYS A 70 8.30 -10.25 2.04
N PHE A 71 7.16 -10.91 2.17
CA PHE A 71 7.11 -12.33 2.51
C PHE A 71 7.01 -13.15 1.23
N ALA A 72 7.84 -14.19 1.14
CA ALA A 72 7.78 -15.17 0.07
C ALA A 72 6.76 -16.30 0.33
N SER A 73 6.04 -16.28 1.45
CA SER A 73 5.27 -17.44 1.91
C SER A 73 3.99 -17.71 1.13
N GLU A 74 3.73 -19.00 0.91
CA GLU A 74 2.62 -19.64 0.18
C GLU A 74 1.23 -19.49 0.83
N ILE A 75 0.97 -18.41 1.58
CA ILE A 75 -0.28 -18.27 2.37
C ILE A 75 -1.53 -18.09 1.48
N ARG A 76 -1.38 -17.77 0.18
CA ARG A 76 -2.47 -17.82 -0.82
C ARG A 76 -1.93 -17.70 -2.24
N LYS A 77 -2.32 -18.62 -3.15
CA LYS A 77 -1.81 -18.77 -4.54
C LYS A 77 -2.08 -17.61 -5.52
N SER A 78 -2.50 -16.43 -5.06
CA SER A 78 -2.78 -15.29 -5.96
C SER A 78 -2.41 -13.91 -5.40
N GLY A 79 -1.80 -13.83 -4.21
CA GLY A 79 -1.47 -12.56 -3.58
C GLY A 79 -0.06 -12.57 -3.02
N GLN A 80 0.83 -11.73 -3.57
CA GLN A 80 2.10 -11.43 -2.92
C GLN A 80 1.83 -10.73 -1.57
N ASN A 81 2.70 -10.98 -0.59
CA ASN A 81 2.46 -10.68 0.83
C ASN A 81 3.54 -9.74 1.37
N CYS A 82 3.15 -8.75 2.17
CA CYS A 82 4.08 -7.83 2.83
C CYS A 82 3.65 -7.56 4.27
N SER A 83 4.59 -7.57 5.22
CA SER A 83 4.34 -6.98 6.55
C SER A 83 4.18 -5.49 6.43
N ILE A 84 3.34 -4.90 7.28
CA ILE A 84 3.32 -3.47 7.55
C ILE A 84 3.43 -3.24 9.06
N ASP A 85 4.29 -2.32 9.47
CA ASP A 85 4.39 -1.79 10.82
C ASP A 85 3.53 -0.51 10.93
N GLY A 86 2.89 -0.28 12.08
CA GLY A 86 2.06 0.89 12.32
C GLY A 86 2.84 2.21 12.35
N LEU A 87 3.10 2.80 11.18
CA LEU A 87 3.76 4.10 11.04
C LEU A 87 2.72 5.22 10.83
N LYS A 88 2.85 6.32 11.58
CA LYS A 88 2.08 7.53 11.33
C LYS A 88 2.73 8.32 10.20
N PHE A 89 1.95 8.71 9.20
CA PHE A 89 2.38 9.58 8.11
C PHE A 89 1.92 11.01 8.40
N ASP A 90 2.87 11.88 8.69
CA ASP A 90 2.66 13.32 8.90
C ASP A 90 3.36 14.16 7.81
N LEU A 91 3.09 15.46 7.78
CA LEU A 91 3.64 16.36 6.76
C LEU A 91 5.18 16.36 6.73
N SER A 92 5.84 16.27 7.89
CA SER A 92 7.32 16.19 7.96
C SER A 92 7.83 14.90 7.32
N HIS A 93 7.08 13.80 7.47
CA HIS A 93 7.39 12.55 6.79
C HIS A 93 7.30 12.68 5.26
N CYS A 94 6.24 13.32 4.77
CA CYS A 94 6.03 13.56 3.35
C CYS A 94 7.15 14.44 2.74
N GLU A 95 7.59 15.48 3.44
CA GLU A 95 8.70 16.33 3.00
C GLU A 95 10.03 15.57 2.92
N LYS A 96 10.29 14.62 3.84
CA LYS A 96 11.47 13.74 3.76
C LYS A 96 11.42 12.88 2.49
N ILE A 97 10.26 12.30 2.17
CA ILE A 97 10.05 11.52 0.94
C ILE A 97 10.33 12.38 -0.29
N LYS A 98 9.77 13.59 -0.35
CA LYS A 98 9.98 14.52 -1.46
C LYS A 98 11.45 14.88 -1.63
N LYS A 99 12.16 15.18 -0.55
CA LYS A 99 13.60 15.46 -0.57
C LYS A 99 14.40 14.27 -1.08
N ALA A 100 14.11 13.05 -0.61
CA ALA A 100 14.77 11.86 -1.10
C ALA A 100 14.50 11.60 -2.58
N CYS A 101 13.26 11.73 -3.05
CA CYS A 101 12.96 11.65 -4.49
C CYS A 101 13.83 12.62 -5.32
N GLY A 102 13.98 13.86 -4.84
CA GLY A 102 14.80 14.88 -5.50
C GLY A 102 16.26 14.46 -5.65
N ASN A 103 16.83 13.79 -4.64
CA ASN A 103 18.19 13.26 -4.71
C ASN A 103 18.36 12.15 -5.77
N PHE A 104 17.28 11.45 -6.14
CA PHE A 104 17.29 10.44 -7.21
C PHE A 104 16.90 11.02 -8.58
N GLY A 105 16.70 12.34 -8.69
CA GLY A 105 16.24 12.98 -9.93
C GLY A 105 14.78 12.67 -10.28
N ILE A 106 13.99 12.16 -9.33
CA ILE A 106 12.59 11.81 -9.53
C ILE A 106 11.74 13.04 -9.20
N PRO A 107 11.00 13.62 -10.18
CA PRO A 107 10.08 14.70 -9.88
C PRO A 107 8.92 14.17 -9.03
N CYS A 108 8.89 14.55 -7.75
CA CYS A 108 7.83 14.18 -6.80
C CYS A 108 7.02 15.43 -6.41
N GLU A 109 5.72 15.43 -6.70
CA GLU A 109 4.76 16.45 -6.26
C GLU A 109 4.01 15.95 -5.03
N LEU A 110 4.06 16.71 -3.92
CA LEU A 110 3.28 16.39 -2.73
C LEU A 110 1.84 16.86 -2.95
N ARG A 111 0.90 15.91 -3.08
CA ARG A 111 -0.53 16.20 -3.13
C ARG A 111 -1.21 15.75 -1.84
N VAL A 112 -1.74 16.71 -1.08
CA VAL A 112 -2.62 16.42 0.05
C VAL A 112 -4.00 16.15 -0.54
N ILE A 113 -4.37 14.87 -0.62
CA ILE A 113 -5.73 14.47 -0.98
C ILE A 113 -6.52 14.42 0.32
N LEU A 114 -7.51 15.31 0.48
CA LEU A 114 -8.44 15.23 1.60
C LEU A 114 -9.05 13.82 1.64
N PRO A 115 -9.23 13.22 2.82
CA PRO A 115 -9.95 11.95 2.93
C PRO A 115 -11.36 12.17 2.35
N HIS A 116 -11.63 11.57 1.21
CA HIS A 116 -12.99 11.51 0.71
C HIS A 116 -13.81 10.69 1.70
N LYS A 117 -14.91 11.29 2.20
CA LYS A 117 -16.02 10.60 2.86
C LYS A 117 -16.35 9.35 2.01
N GLY A 118 -16.52 8.20 2.66
CA GLY A 118 -16.89 6.94 1.98
C GLY A 118 -18.13 7.13 1.10
N PRO A 119 -18.43 6.17 0.20
CA PRO A 119 -19.61 6.29 -0.67
C PRO A 119 -20.84 6.48 0.23
N GLU A 120 -21.39 7.68 0.22
CA GLU A 120 -22.73 7.95 0.70
C GLU A 120 -23.66 7.10 -0.15
N GLU A 121 -24.58 6.45 0.52
CA GLU A 121 -25.50 5.47 -0.02
C GLU A 121 -26.26 6.09 -1.20
N THR A 122 -26.53 5.27 -2.20
CA THR A 122 -27.42 5.64 -3.31
C THR A 122 -28.80 5.88 -2.72
N GLU A 123 -29.28 7.12 -2.72
CA GLU A 123 -30.70 7.44 -2.56
C GLU A 123 -31.19 8.06 -3.88
N ASP A 124 -32.08 7.29 -4.52
CA ASP A 124 -32.95 7.50 -5.71
C ASP A 124 -32.33 7.95 -7.06
#